data_AF-A0A7L8AJ04-F1
#
_entry.id   AF-A0A7L8AJ04-F1
#
_cell.length_a   1.000
_cell.length_b   1.000
_cell.length_c   1.000
_cell.angle_alpha   90.00
_cell.angle_beta   90.00
_cell.angle_gamma   90.00
#
_symmetry.space_group_name_H-M   'P 1'
#
loop_
_entity.id
_entity.type
_entity.pdbx_description
1 polymer ?
#
loop_
_entity_poly.entity_id
_entity_poly.type
_entity_poly.pdbx_seq_one_letter_code
_entity_poly.pdbx_strand_id
1 'polypeptide(L)'
;MKKIITLALITLIFSCKKTTKETTVSSSEKKVETIIKDPIKEKLQQEYSKEYKVGESSFFINAKNGEVSNVHIYTKGLEENFDKTYEIGGQVLSSTALDINNDGFKEIFLKVLPTDDSGNVDLMGFASHKDQKIYEIQITESDHLRDMNTDKVTFSDNKIERTFTTNGKESGYSYDLIFIKENDEYMLENIFKDDGPKYMDFTENDELANKIGKFFRENYLKSDIDILTENDKKFQLAEVDLNNDGKKEIFINFMTPYFCGSGGCNILLLNQDLKQITKFTVMQTPLFLQKETTNGWKNMLIRSGKDFRQLLYKNGKYPSNPSVVKKYPYSPNAHDWVLFDDQFSPSKTYTF
;
A
#
# COMPACT_ATOMS: atom_id res chain seq x y z
N MET A 1 -65.07 -31.91 62.70
CA MET A 1 -65.25 -32.99 61.70
C MET A 1 -65.85 -32.41 60.41
N LYS A 2 -65.03 -32.27 59.37
CA LYS A 2 -65.42 -32.29 57.95
C LYS A 2 -64.13 -32.32 57.12
N LYS A 3 -64.02 -33.32 56.24
CA LYS A 3 -62.93 -33.54 55.28
C LYS A 3 -63.03 -32.53 54.13
N ILE A 4 -61.92 -32.21 53.49
CA ILE A 4 -61.70 -32.21 52.02
C ILE A 4 -60.18 -32.22 51.79
N ILE A 5 -59.74 -33.11 50.89
CA ILE A 5 -58.36 -33.42 50.51
C ILE A 5 -58.07 -32.67 49.21
N THR A 6 -56.96 -31.93 49.16
CA THR A 6 -56.47 -31.26 47.94
C THR A 6 -55.23 -31.98 47.42
N LEU A 7 -55.28 -32.34 46.14
CA LEU A 7 -54.28 -33.09 45.38
C LEU A 7 -53.25 -32.11 44.77
N ALA A 8 -51.95 -32.33 44.97
CA ALA A 8 -50.88 -31.56 44.35
C ALA A 8 -50.00 -32.48 43.48
N LEU A 9 -49.76 -32.03 42.24
CA LEU A 9 -49.05 -32.73 41.17
C LEU A 9 -47.53 -32.51 41.32
N ILE A 10 -46.74 -33.59 41.39
CA ILE A 10 -45.27 -33.57 41.48
C ILE A 10 -44.71 -34.11 40.17
N THR A 11 -43.91 -33.32 39.45
CA THR A 11 -43.17 -33.75 38.25
C THR A 11 -41.73 -34.09 38.59
N LEU A 12 -41.30 -35.29 38.16
CA LEU A 12 -40.02 -35.92 38.45
C LEU A 12 -38.88 -35.45 37.52
N ILE A 13 -37.69 -35.22 38.08
CA ILE A 13 -36.42 -35.25 37.35
C ILE A 13 -35.54 -36.28 38.04
N PHE A 14 -35.24 -37.40 37.37
CA PHE A 14 -34.31 -38.41 37.85
C PHE A 14 -33.04 -38.42 37.02
N SER A 15 -31.97 -38.00 37.69
CA SER A 15 -30.57 -38.26 37.38
C SER A 15 -30.29 -39.77 37.40
N CYS A 16 -29.53 -40.27 36.41
CA CYS A 16 -29.02 -41.63 36.42
C CYS A 16 -27.48 -41.63 36.37
N LYS A 17 -26.88 -42.38 37.28
CA LYS A 17 -25.44 -42.55 37.49
C LYS A 17 -25.18 -44.05 37.57
N LYS A 18 -24.21 -44.60 36.81
CA LYS A 18 -23.34 -45.72 37.24
C LYS A 18 -22.21 -46.04 36.25
N THR A 19 -20.99 -45.74 36.72
CA THR A 19 -19.70 -46.46 36.72
C THR A 19 -19.44 -47.67 35.80
N THR A 20 -18.29 -47.70 35.10
CA THR A 20 -17.30 -48.82 35.12
C THR A 20 -15.90 -48.33 34.65
N LYS A 21 -14.86 -49.08 35.03
CA LYS A 21 -13.43 -48.77 35.19
C LYS A 21 -12.56 -48.61 33.92
N GLU A 22 -11.49 -47.85 34.13
CA GLU A 22 -10.15 -47.75 33.50
C GLU A 22 -9.76 -48.76 32.41
N THR A 23 -9.30 -48.23 31.27
CA THR A 23 -8.04 -48.63 30.61
C THR A 23 -7.42 -47.38 29.94
N THR A 24 -6.17 -47.12 30.31
CA THR A 24 -5.25 -46.10 29.80
C THR A 24 -5.00 -46.17 28.29
N VAL A 25 -5.13 -45.04 27.59
CA VAL A 25 -4.29 -44.69 26.43
C VAL A 25 -3.87 -43.23 26.57
N SER A 26 -2.57 -43.03 26.68
CA SER A 26 -1.88 -41.75 26.77
C SER A 26 -2.05 -40.94 25.48
N SER A 27 -2.64 -39.75 25.57
CA SER A 27 -2.23 -38.60 24.77
C SER A 27 -2.53 -37.33 25.55
N SER A 28 -1.47 -36.62 25.92
CA SER A 28 -1.52 -35.39 26.70
C SER A 28 -1.92 -34.22 25.80
N GLU A 29 -3.21 -33.95 25.66
CA GLU A 29 -3.68 -32.65 25.20
C GLU A 29 -3.55 -31.65 26.37
N LYS A 30 -2.47 -30.86 26.34
CA LYS A 30 -2.41 -29.64 27.14
C LYS A 30 -3.51 -28.71 26.62
N LYS A 31 -4.54 -28.52 27.44
CA LYS A 31 -5.53 -27.44 27.33
C LYS A 31 -4.80 -26.10 27.27
N VAL A 32 -4.62 -25.57 26.07
CA VAL A 32 -4.17 -24.21 25.85
C VAL A 32 -5.34 -23.32 26.24
N GLU A 33 -5.28 -22.74 27.43
CA GLU A 33 -6.10 -21.58 27.76
C GLU A 33 -5.80 -20.51 26.70
N THR A 34 -6.78 -20.27 25.84
CA THR A 34 -6.76 -19.19 24.87
C THR A 34 -6.88 -17.89 25.65
N ILE A 35 -5.73 -17.35 26.06
CA ILE A 35 -5.62 -15.95 26.45
C ILE A 35 -5.78 -15.17 25.15
N ILE A 36 -7.03 -14.82 24.82
CA ILE A 36 -7.31 -13.73 23.89
C ILE A 36 -6.78 -12.47 24.58
N LYS A 37 -5.50 -12.16 24.35
CA LYS A 37 -5.01 -10.81 24.58
C LYS A 37 -5.68 -9.96 23.51
N ASP A 38 -6.49 -9.00 23.95
CA ASP A 38 -6.87 -7.85 23.14
C ASP A 38 -5.65 -7.35 22.35
N PRO A 39 -5.81 -6.94 21.08
CA PRO A 39 -4.73 -6.30 20.35
C PRO A 39 -4.28 -5.11 21.20
N ILE A 40 -3.01 -5.13 21.59
CA ILE A 40 -2.41 -4.12 22.45
C ILE A 40 -2.69 -2.76 21.80
N LYS A 41 -3.54 -1.92 22.40
CA LYS A 41 -3.51 -0.47 22.14
C LYS A 41 -2.14 0.00 22.61
N GLU A 42 -1.16 0.00 21.70
CA GLU A 42 0.19 0.52 21.97
C GLU A 42 0.03 1.95 22.49
N LYS A 43 0.33 2.14 23.78
CA LYS A 43 0.14 3.42 24.43
C LYS A 43 1.24 4.36 23.96
N LEU A 44 0.84 5.47 23.35
CA LEU A 44 1.75 6.53 22.96
C LEU A 44 2.58 7.03 24.15
N GLN A 45 3.89 7.08 23.97
CA GLN A 45 4.85 7.63 24.94
C GLN A 45 5.45 8.91 24.38
N GLN A 46 5.64 9.93 25.22
CA GLN A 46 6.24 11.21 24.82
C GLN A 46 7.72 11.05 24.43
N GLU A 47 8.41 10.09 25.03
CA GLU A 47 9.76 9.69 24.65
C GLU A 47 9.74 8.18 24.36
N TYR A 48 10.37 7.80 23.26
CA TYR A 48 10.57 6.41 22.87
C TYR A 48 12.07 6.11 22.97
N SER A 49 12.45 5.04 23.67
CA SER A 49 13.85 4.62 23.73
C SER A 49 13.97 3.10 23.73
N LYS A 50 14.86 2.58 22.89
CA LYS A 50 15.08 1.15 22.77
C LYS A 50 16.53 0.83 22.40
N GLU A 51 17.06 -0.22 23.03
CA GLU A 51 18.34 -0.83 22.68
C GLU A 51 18.09 -2.25 22.17
N TYR A 52 18.72 -2.59 21.05
CA TYR A 52 18.81 -3.95 20.53
C TYR A 52 20.25 -4.41 20.48
N LYS A 53 20.53 -5.57 21.06
CA LYS A 53 21.82 -6.23 20.95
C LYS A 53 21.81 -7.16 19.73
N VAL A 54 22.78 -6.96 18.85
CA VAL A 54 22.94 -7.73 17.61
C VAL A 54 24.39 -8.23 17.57
N GLY A 55 24.59 -9.49 17.96
CA GLY A 55 25.93 -10.03 18.22
C GLY A 55 26.66 -9.24 19.32
N GLU A 56 27.88 -8.80 19.03
CA GLU A 56 28.70 -7.95 19.92
C GLU A 56 28.39 -6.45 19.79
N SER A 57 27.50 -6.08 18.86
CA SER A 57 27.10 -4.70 18.61
C SER A 57 25.78 -4.34 19.29
N SER A 58 25.54 -3.05 19.45
CA SER A 58 24.29 -2.51 20.00
C SER A 58 23.74 -1.42 19.10
N PHE A 59 22.44 -1.47 18.85
CA PHE A 59 21.66 -0.51 18.09
C PHE A 59 20.73 0.25 19.02
N PHE A 60 20.76 1.58 18.96
CA PHE A 60 20.00 2.46 19.83
C PHE A 60 19.02 3.28 19.02
N ILE A 61 17.77 3.36 19.50
CA ILE A 61 16.71 4.23 18.98
C ILE A 61 16.28 5.13 20.10
N ASN A 62 16.31 6.45 19.89
CA ASN A 62 15.73 7.42 20.79
C ASN A 62 14.85 8.38 19.97
N ALA A 63 13.57 8.48 20.30
CA ALA A 63 12.68 9.44 19.68
C ALA A 63 12.00 10.33 20.71
N LYS A 64 11.82 11.60 20.34
CA LYS A 64 10.95 12.52 21.08
C LYS A 64 9.65 12.67 20.30
N ASN A 65 8.62 11.99 20.76
CA ASN A 65 7.36 11.87 20.02
C ASN A 65 6.56 13.18 20.05
N GLY A 66 6.08 13.61 18.89
CA GLY A 66 5.30 14.82 18.68
C GLY A 66 4.49 14.79 17.39
N GLU A 67 4.08 15.95 16.87
CA GLU A 67 3.57 16.05 15.49
C GLU A 67 4.70 15.83 14.47
N VAL A 68 5.89 16.35 14.79
CA VAL A 68 7.14 15.99 14.14
C VAL A 68 8.04 15.40 15.21
N SER A 69 8.53 14.19 14.98
CA SER A 69 9.40 13.47 15.91
C SER A 69 10.83 13.44 15.40
N ASN A 70 11.76 13.74 16.31
CA ASN A 70 13.19 13.58 16.05
C ASN A 70 13.63 12.20 16.53
N VAL A 71 13.95 11.32 15.59
CA VAL A 71 14.38 9.94 15.83
C VAL A 71 15.89 9.87 15.66
N HIS A 72 16.62 9.80 16.76
CA HIS A 72 18.06 9.61 16.82
C HIS A 72 18.40 8.12 16.87
N ILE A 73 19.21 7.68 15.90
CA ILE A 73 19.59 6.29 15.72
C ILE A 73 21.10 6.21 15.62
N TYR A 74 21.69 5.38 16.48
CA TYR A 74 23.13 5.18 16.47
C TYR A 74 23.51 3.76 16.89
N THR A 75 24.72 3.35 16.52
CA THR A 75 25.28 2.04 16.86
C THR A 75 26.55 2.15 17.69
N LYS A 76 26.87 1.08 18.41
CA LYS A 76 28.14 0.87 19.08
C LYS A 76 28.63 -0.55 18.82
N GLY A 77 29.94 -0.71 18.61
CA GLY A 77 30.57 -2.02 18.43
C GLY A 77 30.64 -2.52 16.97
N LEU A 78 30.18 -1.72 16.01
CA LEU A 78 30.39 -1.94 14.58
C LEU A 78 31.75 -1.38 14.13
N GLU A 79 32.30 -1.91 13.04
CA GLU A 79 33.53 -1.40 12.41
C GLU A 79 33.37 0.06 11.97
N GLU A 80 32.21 0.39 11.40
CA GLU A 80 31.81 1.76 11.09
C GLU A 80 30.65 2.19 12.01
N ASN A 81 30.90 3.22 12.82
CA ASN A 81 29.86 3.78 13.68
C ASN A 81 28.79 4.46 12.83
N PHE A 82 27.53 4.14 13.10
CA PHE A 82 26.38 4.83 12.55
C PHE A 82 25.82 5.80 13.60
N ASP A 83 25.53 7.04 13.20
CA ASP A 83 24.93 8.06 14.06
C ASP A 83 24.18 9.06 13.18
N LYS A 84 22.84 8.98 13.19
CA LYS A 84 21.95 9.82 12.38
C LYS A 84 20.69 10.20 13.13
N THR A 85 20.17 11.39 12.84
CA THR A 85 18.86 11.84 13.33
C THR A 85 17.93 12.06 12.14
N TYR A 86 16.69 11.57 12.27
CA TYR A 86 15.63 11.70 11.28
C TYR A 86 14.50 12.53 11.84
N GLU A 87 13.92 13.41 11.03
CA GLU A 87 12.68 14.10 11.34
C GLU A 87 11.54 13.35 10.64
N ILE A 88 10.58 12.82 11.39
CA ILE A 88 9.42 12.11 10.84
C ILE A 88 8.12 12.80 11.24
N GLY A 89 7.15 12.86 10.33
CA GLY A 89 5.82 13.43 10.58
C GLY A 89 4.91 12.42 11.26
N GLY A 90 5.03 12.24 12.56
CA GLY A 90 4.33 11.16 13.27
C GLY A 90 5.04 10.79 14.55
N GLN A 91 4.67 9.67 15.15
CA GLN A 91 5.15 9.20 16.44
C GLN A 91 5.62 7.76 16.37
N VAL A 92 6.75 7.44 16.98
CA VAL A 92 7.21 6.05 17.10
C VAL A 92 6.35 5.32 18.14
N LEU A 93 5.59 4.32 17.71
CA LEU A 93 4.72 3.50 18.56
C LEU A 93 5.52 2.37 19.23
N SER A 94 6.28 1.64 18.42
CA SER A 94 7.07 0.49 18.83
C SER A 94 8.19 0.22 17.84
N SER A 95 9.06 -0.72 18.18
CA SER A 95 10.08 -1.22 17.28
C SER A 95 10.32 -2.71 17.55
N THR A 96 10.96 -3.38 16.60
CA THR A 96 11.36 -4.78 16.70
C THR A 96 12.73 -5.01 16.06
N ALA A 97 13.36 -6.14 16.38
CA ALA A 97 14.58 -6.62 15.75
C ALA A 97 14.36 -8.05 15.24
N LEU A 98 14.40 -8.23 13.93
CA LEU A 98 14.07 -9.48 13.22
C LEU A 98 15.26 -9.88 12.33
N ASP A 99 15.43 -11.17 12.03
CA ASP A 99 16.39 -11.64 11.02
C ASP A 99 15.59 -12.10 9.79
N ILE A 100 15.15 -11.16 8.96
CA ILE A 100 14.18 -11.41 7.88
C ILE A 100 14.76 -12.33 6.81
N ASN A 101 16.02 -12.11 6.44
CA ASN A 101 16.66 -12.89 5.39
C ASN A 101 17.38 -14.14 5.93
N ASN A 102 17.31 -14.40 7.25
CA ASN A 102 17.91 -15.52 7.95
C ASN A 102 19.44 -15.62 7.72
N ASP A 103 20.12 -14.48 7.71
CA ASP A 103 21.57 -14.38 7.52
C ASP A 103 22.37 -14.31 8.82
N GLY A 104 21.67 -14.25 9.96
CA GLY A 104 22.21 -14.17 11.31
C GLY A 104 22.38 -12.73 11.82
N PHE A 105 22.12 -11.72 10.99
CA PHE A 105 22.09 -10.32 11.37
C PHE A 105 20.64 -9.86 11.47
N LYS A 106 20.35 -8.98 12.45
CA LYS A 106 19.00 -8.49 12.66
C LYS A 106 18.80 -7.15 11.99
N GLU A 107 17.69 -7.01 11.29
CA GLU A 107 17.11 -5.74 10.90
C GLU A 107 16.22 -5.18 12.00
N ILE A 108 16.25 -3.86 12.12
CA ILE A 108 15.49 -3.10 13.10
C ILE A 108 14.37 -2.36 12.38
N PHE A 109 13.14 -2.56 12.83
CA PHE A 109 11.96 -1.90 12.28
C PHE A 109 11.27 -1.05 13.33
N LEU A 110 10.91 0.17 12.98
CA LEU A 110 10.12 1.09 13.78
C LEU A 110 8.72 1.14 13.18
N LYS A 111 7.73 1.02 14.05
CA LYS A 111 6.32 1.22 13.76
C LYS A 111 5.96 2.67 14.08
N VAL A 112 5.57 3.43 13.08
CA VAL A 112 5.28 4.86 13.18
C VAL A 112 3.77 5.08 13.04
N LEU A 113 3.20 5.92 13.89
CA LEU A 113 1.87 6.48 13.70
C LEU A 113 2.03 7.83 12.99
N PRO A 114 1.72 7.94 11.69
CA PRO A 114 1.75 9.22 10.99
C PRO A 114 0.84 10.26 11.64
N THR A 115 1.14 11.53 11.35
CA THR A 115 0.26 12.66 11.71
C THR A 115 -0.89 12.85 10.74
N ASP A 116 -0.94 12.11 9.63
CA ASP A 116 -2.10 12.14 8.77
C ASP A 116 -3.32 11.59 9.54
N ASP A 117 -4.49 12.16 9.30
CA ASP A 117 -5.69 11.75 10.03
C ASP A 117 -6.14 10.30 9.67
N SER A 118 -5.32 9.54 8.92
CA SER A 118 -5.65 8.19 8.47
C SER A 118 -5.78 7.20 9.64
N GLY A 119 -5.01 7.42 10.71
CA GLY A 119 -4.87 6.47 11.83
C GLY A 119 -4.28 5.12 11.43
N ASN A 120 -3.71 5.02 10.23
CA ASN A 120 -2.93 3.87 9.79
C ASN A 120 -1.50 3.97 10.33
N VAL A 121 -0.66 2.99 10.02
CA VAL A 121 0.69 2.86 10.56
C VAL A 121 1.69 2.85 9.42
N ASP A 122 2.88 3.39 9.64
CA ASP A 122 4.00 3.38 8.71
C ASP A 122 5.17 2.56 9.28
N LEU A 123 6.10 2.14 8.42
CA LEU A 123 7.30 1.43 8.81
C LEU A 123 8.57 2.17 8.39
N MET A 124 9.56 2.17 9.27
CA MET A 124 10.93 2.60 8.99
C MET A 124 11.90 1.48 9.37
N GLY A 125 12.86 1.14 8.51
CA GLY A 125 13.74 -0.01 8.70
C GLY A 125 15.23 0.30 8.60
N PHE A 126 16.06 -0.46 9.30
CA PHE A 126 17.52 -0.41 9.25
C PHE A 126 18.11 -1.83 9.29
N ALA A 127 19.06 -2.12 8.41
CA ALA A 127 19.73 -3.42 8.35
C ALA A 127 21.21 -3.27 8.72
N SER A 128 21.73 -4.20 9.53
CA SER A 128 23.17 -4.43 9.66
C SER A 128 23.56 -5.66 8.86
N HIS A 129 24.72 -5.66 8.18
CA HIS A 129 25.17 -6.80 7.38
C HIS A 129 26.56 -7.32 7.81
N LYS A 130 27.02 -8.41 7.18
CA LYS A 130 28.33 -9.06 7.42
C LYS A 130 29.54 -8.14 7.29
N ASP A 131 29.39 -7.02 6.62
CA ASP A 131 30.39 -5.97 6.47
C ASP A 131 30.43 -4.99 7.66
N GLN A 132 29.63 -5.25 8.70
CA GLN A 132 29.54 -4.42 9.90
C GLN A 132 29.12 -2.96 9.63
N LYS A 133 28.33 -2.73 8.58
CA LYS A 133 27.74 -1.43 8.25
C LYS A 133 26.23 -1.42 8.49
N ILE A 134 25.65 -0.22 8.63
CA ILE A 134 24.20 -0.01 8.71
C ILE A 134 23.70 0.64 7.43
N TYR A 135 22.66 0.05 6.86
CA TYR A 135 21.92 0.57 5.72
C TYR A 135 20.49 0.90 6.13
N GLU A 136 19.97 1.98 5.58
CA GLU A 136 18.53 2.29 5.68
C GLU A 136 17.77 1.35 4.74
N ILE A 137 16.69 0.76 5.25
CA ILE A 137 15.82 -0.09 4.46
C ILE A 137 14.71 0.79 3.93
N GLN A 138 14.64 0.94 2.61
CA GLN A 138 13.53 1.65 2.00
C GLN A 138 12.28 0.78 2.04
N ILE A 139 11.19 1.37 2.54
CA ILE A 139 9.88 0.74 2.61
C ILE A 139 8.96 1.54 1.74
N THR A 140 8.54 0.95 0.62
CA THR A 140 7.57 1.58 -0.27
C THR A 140 6.18 1.41 0.33
N GLU A 141 5.56 2.52 0.70
CA GLU A 141 4.20 2.52 1.23
C GLU A 141 3.16 2.77 0.14
N SER A 142 1.97 2.22 0.32
CA SER A 142 0.82 2.40 -0.56
C SER A 142 -0.32 3.11 0.19
N ASP A 143 -0.01 4.28 0.75
CA ASP A 143 -0.88 5.05 1.67
C ASP A 143 -2.28 5.33 1.12
N HIS A 144 -2.39 5.46 -0.20
CA HIS A 144 -3.64 5.76 -0.88
C HIS A 144 -4.62 4.59 -1.01
N LEU A 145 -4.28 3.40 -0.53
CA LEU A 145 -5.08 2.17 -0.75
C LEU A 145 -5.80 1.67 0.50
N ARG A 146 -5.67 2.37 1.62
CA ARG A 146 -6.09 1.87 2.92
C ARG A 146 -7.24 2.69 3.47
N ASP A 147 -8.33 2.01 3.83
CA ASP A 147 -9.40 2.61 4.63
C ASP A 147 -8.81 3.08 5.98
N MET A 148 -9.36 4.16 6.53
CA MET A 148 -8.85 4.76 7.78
C MET A 148 -8.91 3.79 8.96
N ASN A 149 -7.87 3.79 9.80
CA ASN A 149 -7.76 2.97 11.02
C ASN A 149 -7.88 1.45 10.77
N THR A 150 -7.51 0.97 9.58
CA THR A 150 -7.62 -0.45 9.25
C THR A 150 -6.27 -1.16 9.22
N ASP A 151 -5.18 -0.41 9.14
CA ASP A 151 -3.85 -1.00 9.04
C ASP A 151 -3.37 -1.67 10.33
N LYS A 152 -2.79 -2.84 10.17
CA LYS A 152 -2.25 -3.68 11.24
C LYS A 152 -0.95 -4.29 10.76
N VAL A 153 0.14 -4.00 11.45
CA VAL A 153 1.43 -4.65 11.24
C VAL A 153 1.70 -5.61 12.40
N THR A 154 2.03 -6.86 12.06
CA THR A 154 2.47 -7.90 12.99
C THR A 154 3.85 -8.40 12.59
N PHE A 155 4.67 -8.66 13.61
CA PHE A 155 6.04 -9.11 13.46
C PHE A 155 6.16 -10.54 13.99
N SER A 156 6.83 -11.41 13.24
CA SER A 156 7.31 -12.71 13.72
C SER A 156 8.78 -12.89 13.33
N ASP A 157 9.47 -13.82 13.98
CA ASP A 157 10.84 -14.17 13.56
C ASP A 157 10.81 -14.50 12.05
N ASN A 158 11.62 -13.78 11.30
CA ASN A 158 11.83 -13.89 9.86
C ASN A 158 10.64 -13.46 8.97
N LYS A 159 9.66 -12.70 9.49
CA LYS A 159 8.53 -12.23 8.68
C LYS A 159 7.86 -10.97 9.23
N ILE A 160 7.51 -10.06 8.33
CA ILE A 160 6.61 -8.93 8.62
C ILE A 160 5.31 -9.17 7.86
N GLU A 161 4.19 -9.14 8.57
CA GLU A 161 2.85 -9.22 7.98
C GLU A 161 2.12 -7.91 8.21
N ARG A 162 1.46 -7.41 7.16
CA ARG A 162 0.60 -6.22 7.23
C ARG A 162 -0.76 -6.56 6.68
N THR A 163 -1.82 -6.18 7.39
CA THR A 163 -3.21 -6.32 6.93
C THR A 163 -3.93 -4.99 7.03
N PHE A 164 -4.79 -4.71 6.06
CA PHE A 164 -5.56 -3.47 5.97
C PHE A 164 -6.84 -3.73 5.18
N THR A 165 -7.73 -2.75 5.12
CA THR A 165 -8.96 -2.83 4.32
C THR A 165 -8.89 -1.83 3.17
N THR A 166 -9.43 -2.19 2.02
CA THR A 166 -9.65 -1.30 0.87
C THR A 166 -11.09 -1.46 0.44
N ASN A 167 -11.88 -0.39 0.44
CA ASN A 167 -13.29 -0.44 0.04
C ASN A 167 -14.09 -1.50 0.82
N GLY A 168 -13.80 -1.70 2.10
CA GLY A 168 -14.45 -2.72 2.93
C GLY A 168 -13.97 -4.17 2.71
N LYS A 169 -13.00 -4.43 1.83
CA LYS A 169 -12.39 -5.74 1.61
C LYS A 169 -11.02 -5.84 2.29
N GLU A 170 -10.80 -6.90 3.07
CA GLU A 170 -9.53 -7.16 3.72
C GLU A 170 -8.45 -7.58 2.71
N SER A 171 -7.29 -6.94 2.81
CA SER A 171 -6.08 -7.18 2.03
C SER A 171 -4.88 -7.31 2.96
N GLY A 172 -3.72 -7.70 2.43
CA GLY A 172 -2.49 -7.72 3.21
C GLY A 172 -1.28 -8.15 2.42
N TYR A 173 -0.10 -7.90 2.99
CA TYR A 173 1.20 -8.23 2.41
C TYR A 173 2.07 -8.97 3.42
N SER A 174 2.96 -9.80 2.89
CA SER A 174 4.15 -10.25 3.59
C SER A 174 5.35 -9.57 2.95
N TYR A 175 6.29 -9.12 3.76
CA TYR A 175 7.52 -8.50 3.27
C TYR A 175 8.68 -9.46 3.37
N ASP A 176 9.53 -9.46 2.34
CA ASP A 176 10.87 -10.04 2.37
C ASP A 176 11.92 -8.93 2.15
N LEU A 177 13.08 -9.10 2.76
CA LEU A 177 14.20 -8.18 2.61
C LEU A 177 15.05 -8.56 1.40
N ILE A 178 15.27 -7.60 0.50
CA ILE A 178 16.05 -7.77 -0.72
C ILE A 178 17.22 -6.79 -0.74
N PHE A 179 18.40 -7.31 -1.09
CA PHE A 179 19.59 -6.51 -1.36
C PHE A 179 19.76 -6.29 -2.86
N ILE A 180 19.69 -5.02 -3.30
CA ILE A 180 19.88 -4.64 -4.69
C ILE A 180 21.34 -4.24 -4.90
N LYS A 181 22.13 -5.22 -5.33
CA LYS A 181 23.58 -5.05 -5.54
C LYS A 181 23.95 -3.94 -6.52
N GLU A 182 23.10 -3.66 -7.52
CA GLU A 182 23.37 -2.62 -8.53
C GLU A 182 23.35 -1.21 -7.93
N ASN A 183 22.55 -1.00 -6.88
CA ASN A 183 22.38 0.29 -6.22
C ASN A 183 23.05 0.35 -4.84
N ASP A 184 23.55 -0.79 -4.34
CA ASP A 184 24.09 -0.92 -2.98
C ASP A 184 23.06 -0.52 -1.90
N GLU A 185 21.80 -0.91 -2.12
CA GLU A 185 20.64 -0.53 -1.30
C GLU A 185 19.83 -1.76 -0.85
N TYR A 186 19.23 -1.66 0.35
CA TYR A 186 18.29 -2.64 0.90
C TYR A 186 16.85 -2.14 0.77
N MET A 187 15.96 -3.00 0.29
CA MET A 187 14.54 -2.70 0.10
C MET A 187 13.70 -3.81 0.74
N LEU A 188 12.53 -3.46 1.27
CA LEU A 188 11.47 -4.45 1.51
C LEU A 188 10.62 -4.60 0.24
N GLU A 189 10.57 -5.81 -0.30
CA GLU A 189 9.62 -6.16 -1.36
C GLU A 189 8.44 -6.95 -0.79
N ASN A 190 7.25 -6.66 -1.32
CA ASN A 190 6.02 -7.40 -0.98
C ASN A 190 6.00 -8.71 -1.78
N ILE A 191 6.09 -9.86 -1.11
CA ILE A 191 6.15 -11.18 -1.76
C ILE A 191 4.86 -12.00 -1.52
N PHE A 192 3.71 -11.37 -1.79
CA PHE A 192 2.35 -11.98 -1.89
C PHE A 192 1.51 -12.18 -0.61
N LYS A 193 0.25 -11.69 -0.67
CA LYS A 193 -0.95 -12.54 -0.55
C LYS A 193 -1.49 -12.75 -1.98
N ASP A 194 -1.31 -13.95 -2.51
CA ASP A 194 -1.88 -14.40 -3.78
C ASP A 194 -3.38 -14.71 -3.59
N ASP A 195 -4.17 -13.64 -3.40
CA ASP A 195 -5.64 -13.56 -3.47
C ASP A 195 -6.13 -12.08 -3.58
N GLY A 196 -5.22 -11.10 -3.46
CA GLY A 196 -5.51 -9.67 -3.70
C GLY A 196 -5.64 -9.34 -5.19
N PRO A 197 -6.33 -8.26 -5.57
CA PRO A 197 -6.40 -7.87 -6.97
C PRO A 197 -4.99 -7.62 -7.49
N LYS A 198 -4.66 -8.26 -8.61
CA LYS A 198 -3.37 -8.14 -9.32
C LYS A 198 -3.07 -6.69 -9.74
N TYR A 199 -4.08 -5.84 -9.73
CA TYR A 199 -4.06 -4.47 -10.19
C TYR A 199 -4.75 -3.57 -9.16
N MET A 200 -4.55 -2.26 -9.29
CA MET A 200 -5.21 -1.30 -8.40
C MET A 200 -6.71 -1.25 -8.69
N ASP A 201 -7.55 -1.11 -7.67
CA ASP A 201 -9.02 -1.03 -7.82
C ASP A 201 -9.46 0.08 -8.81
N PHE A 202 -8.73 1.20 -8.87
CA PHE A 202 -9.01 2.28 -9.81
C PHE A 202 -8.49 2.01 -11.23
N THR A 203 -7.79 0.90 -11.46
CA THR A 203 -7.19 0.51 -12.74
C THR A 203 -7.75 -0.80 -13.31
N GLU A 204 -8.65 -1.45 -12.57
CA GLU A 204 -9.34 -2.67 -12.98
C GLU A 204 -10.85 -2.48 -12.89
N ASN A 205 -11.48 -2.36 -14.06
CA ASN A 205 -12.93 -2.32 -14.20
C ASN A 205 -13.35 -2.96 -15.53
N ASP A 206 -13.72 -4.25 -15.47
CA ASP A 206 -14.02 -5.04 -16.67
C ASP A 206 -15.29 -4.56 -17.40
N GLU A 207 -16.28 -4.06 -16.66
CA GLU A 207 -17.50 -3.50 -17.27
C GLU A 207 -17.18 -2.21 -18.03
N LEU A 208 -16.40 -1.32 -17.40
CA LEU A 208 -15.98 -0.07 -18.03
C LEU A 208 -15.04 -0.33 -19.21
N ALA A 209 -14.09 -1.26 -19.09
CA ALA A 209 -13.21 -1.66 -20.18
C ALA A 209 -14.00 -2.16 -21.40
N ASN A 210 -15.07 -2.94 -21.19
CA ASN A 210 -15.95 -3.36 -22.29
C ASN A 210 -16.66 -2.18 -22.95
N LYS A 211 -17.15 -1.20 -22.15
CA LYS A 211 -17.75 0.04 -22.69
C LYS A 211 -16.74 0.87 -23.47
N ILE A 212 -15.51 1.00 -22.97
CA ILE A 212 -14.40 1.68 -23.63
C ILE A 212 -14.05 0.99 -24.95
N GLY A 213 -13.96 -0.35 -24.96
CA GLY A 213 -13.67 -1.10 -26.18
C GLY A 213 -14.74 -0.90 -27.26
N LYS A 214 -16.02 -0.83 -26.86
CA LYS A 214 -17.11 -0.44 -27.77
C LYS A 214 -16.93 0.99 -28.29
N PHE A 215 -16.63 1.94 -27.41
CA PHE A 215 -16.35 3.33 -27.78
C PHE A 215 -15.17 3.44 -28.77
N PHE A 216 -14.12 2.63 -28.63
CA PHE A 216 -13.03 2.59 -29.59
C PHE A 216 -13.48 2.12 -30.97
N ARG A 217 -14.21 1.00 -31.05
CA ARG A 217 -14.71 0.46 -32.32
C ARG A 217 -15.70 1.38 -33.02
N GLU A 218 -16.62 1.98 -32.26
CA GLU A 218 -17.76 2.69 -32.82
C GLU A 218 -17.52 4.20 -33.01
N ASN A 219 -16.57 4.77 -32.27
CA ASN A 219 -16.36 6.22 -32.25
C ASN A 219 -14.89 6.61 -32.44
N TYR A 220 -14.01 6.29 -31.49
CA TYR A 220 -12.67 6.91 -31.42
C TYR A 220 -11.69 6.38 -32.49
N LEU A 221 -11.73 5.07 -32.78
CA LEU A 221 -10.83 4.38 -33.73
C LEU A 221 -11.61 3.79 -34.90
N LYS A 222 -12.84 4.23 -35.14
CA LYS A 222 -13.73 3.66 -36.16
C LYS A 222 -13.09 3.61 -37.55
N SER A 223 -12.31 4.63 -37.93
CA SER A 223 -11.63 4.69 -39.24
C SER A 223 -10.41 3.77 -39.33
N ASP A 224 -9.82 3.44 -38.20
CA ASP A 224 -8.50 2.80 -38.13
C ASP A 224 -8.62 1.33 -37.68
N ILE A 225 -9.80 0.89 -37.24
CA ILE A 225 -10.02 -0.42 -36.61
C ILE A 225 -9.55 -1.59 -37.48
N ASP A 226 -9.67 -1.47 -38.81
CA ASP A 226 -9.30 -2.50 -39.77
C ASP A 226 -7.79 -2.61 -40.01
N ILE A 227 -7.02 -1.58 -39.65
CA ILE A 227 -5.55 -1.56 -39.79
C ILE A 227 -4.82 -1.86 -38.49
N LEU A 228 -5.52 -1.88 -37.34
CA LEU A 228 -4.94 -2.21 -36.05
C LEU A 228 -4.65 -3.71 -35.92
N THR A 229 -3.45 -4.05 -35.48
CA THR A 229 -3.13 -5.43 -35.11
C THR A 229 -3.75 -5.79 -33.77
N GLU A 230 -3.80 -7.09 -33.43
CA GLU A 230 -4.23 -7.53 -32.10
C GLU A 230 -3.37 -6.97 -30.96
N ASN A 231 -2.11 -6.65 -31.24
CA ASN A 231 -1.27 -5.97 -30.26
C ASN A 231 -1.65 -4.50 -30.08
N ASP A 232 -2.13 -3.83 -31.13
CA ASP A 232 -2.54 -2.42 -31.09
C ASP A 232 -3.88 -2.22 -30.38
N LYS A 233 -4.69 -3.28 -30.26
CA LYS A 233 -5.98 -3.25 -29.57
C LYS A 233 -5.85 -3.39 -28.05
N LYS A 234 -4.74 -2.94 -27.47
CA LYS A 234 -4.45 -3.03 -26.03
C LYS A 234 -4.44 -1.66 -25.36
N PHE A 235 -4.98 -1.59 -24.15
CA PHE A 235 -5.00 -0.36 -23.35
C PHE A 235 -5.04 -0.68 -21.85
N GLN A 236 -4.65 0.28 -21.02
CA GLN A 236 -4.94 0.31 -19.58
C GLN A 236 -5.90 1.46 -19.29
N LEU A 237 -6.61 1.37 -18.17
CA LEU A 237 -7.48 2.44 -17.67
C LEU A 237 -7.10 2.86 -16.24
N ALA A 238 -7.40 4.10 -15.88
CA ALA A 238 -7.39 4.56 -14.50
C ALA A 238 -8.56 5.52 -14.24
N GLU A 239 -9.38 5.25 -13.23
CA GLU A 239 -10.55 6.02 -12.83
C GLU A 239 -10.22 6.94 -11.64
N VAL A 240 -10.23 8.25 -11.87
CA VAL A 240 -9.89 9.24 -10.86
C VAL A 240 -10.87 10.40 -10.90
N ASP A 241 -11.40 10.77 -9.73
CA ASP A 241 -12.14 12.03 -9.58
C ASP A 241 -11.13 13.19 -9.52
N LEU A 242 -10.92 13.86 -10.66
CA LEU A 242 -9.92 14.91 -10.77
C LEU A 242 -10.42 16.24 -10.21
N ASN A 243 -11.74 16.43 -10.13
CA ASN A 243 -12.35 17.71 -9.78
C ASN A 243 -13.12 17.69 -8.44
N ASN A 244 -13.13 16.53 -7.77
CA ASN A 244 -13.84 16.23 -6.52
C ASN A 244 -15.36 16.44 -6.59
N ASP A 245 -15.98 16.16 -7.75
CA ASP A 245 -17.44 16.25 -7.94
C ASP A 245 -18.19 14.93 -7.68
N GLY A 246 -17.45 13.88 -7.31
CA GLY A 246 -17.96 12.53 -7.08
C GLY A 246 -18.08 11.67 -8.34
N LYS A 247 -17.74 12.21 -9.52
CA LYS A 247 -17.74 11.49 -10.80
C LYS A 247 -16.32 11.32 -11.27
N LYS A 248 -15.91 10.08 -11.49
CA LYS A 248 -14.54 9.78 -11.90
C LYS A 248 -14.35 10.09 -13.39
N GLU A 249 -13.28 10.80 -13.69
CA GLU A 249 -12.68 10.82 -15.01
C GLU A 249 -11.88 9.54 -15.28
N ILE A 250 -11.67 9.25 -16.55
CA ILE A 250 -11.06 8.00 -16.99
C ILE A 250 -9.85 8.34 -17.85
N PHE A 251 -8.67 7.99 -17.36
CA PHE A 251 -7.45 7.93 -18.17
C PHE A 251 -7.40 6.62 -18.94
N ILE A 252 -7.03 6.70 -20.22
CA ILE A 252 -6.69 5.57 -21.06
C ILE A 252 -5.23 5.69 -21.45
N ASN A 253 -4.42 4.73 -21.02
CA ASN A 253 -3.03 4.61 -21.44
C ASN A 253 -2.93 3.65 -22.63
N PHE A 254 -2.46 4.16 -23.77
CA PHE A 254 -2.10 3.33 -24.92
C PHE A 254 -0.61 2.97 -24.82
N MET A 255 -0.27 1.73 -25.15
CA MET A 255 1.07 1.18 -24.88
C MET A 255 1.79 0.66 -26.12
N THR A 256 1.21 0.85 -27.30
CA THR A 256 1.62 0.15 -28.52
C THR A 256 2.28 1.12 -29.51
N PRO A 257 3.19 0.66 -30.38
CA PRO A 257 3.86 1.54 -31.34
C PRO A 257 2.93 2.34 -32.25
N TYR A 258 1.70 1.87 -32.48
CA TYR A 258 0.70 2.64 -33.21
C TYR A 258 0.33 3.96 -32.52
N PHE A 259 0.31 3.97 -31.19
CA PHE A 259 -0.03 5.13 -30.36
C PHE A 259 1.18 5.81 -29.72
N CYS A 260 2.37 5.23 -29.86
CA CYS A 260 3.58 5.64 -29.16
C CYS A 260 4.70 6.03 -30.11
N GLY A 261 5.36 7.15 -29.80
CA GLY A 261 6.62 7.56 -30.42
C GLY A 261 7.75 7.61 -29.40
N SER A 262 8.94 8.05 -29.84
CA SER A 262 10.12 8.16 -28.97
C SER A 262 9.96 9.15 -27.80
N GLY A 263 9.02 10.11 -27.93
CA GLY A 263 8.70 11.07 -26.87
C GLY A 263 7.74 10.54 -25.80
N GLY A 264 7.03 9.44 -26.07
CA GLY A 264 5.95 8.93 -25.22
C GLY A 264 4.74 8.48 -26.04
N CYS A 265 3.69 8.09 -25.33
CA CYS A 265 2.46 7.57 -25.89
C CYS A 265 1.34 8.60 -25.89
N ASN A 266 0.34 8.37 -26.74
CA ASN A 266 -0.96 9.02 -26.57
C ASN A 266 -1.61 8.54 -25.27
N ILE A 267 -2.22 9.46 -24.54
CA ILE A 267 -3.11 9.15 -23.40
C ILE A 267 -4.42 9.90 -23.63
N LEU A 268 -5.55 9.27 -23.33
CA LEU A 268 -6.86 9.90 -23.43
C LEU A 268 -7.42 10.16 -22.04
N LEU A 269 -7.95 11.34 -21.81
CA LEU A 269 -8.73 11.68 -20.62
C LEU A 269 -10.19 11.86 -21.05
N LEU A 270 -11.05 11.03 -20.49
CA LEU A 270 -12.49 11.03 -20.72
C LEU A 270 -13.22 11.42 -19.44
N ASN A 271 -14.43 11.96 -19.57
CA ASN A 271 -15.37 12.01 -18.44
C ASN A 271 -16.05 10.64 -18.24
N GLN A 272 -16.86 10.51 -17.18
CA GLN A 272 -17.65 9.29 -16.89
C GLN A 272 -18.57 8.82 -18.04
N ASP A 273 -18.95 9.70 -18.97
CA ASP A 273 -19.81 9.39 -20.13
C ASP A 273 -19.00 9.04 -21.38
N LEU A 274 -17.70 8.79 -21.24
CA LEU A 274 -16.73 8.54 -22.32
C LEU A 274 -16.59 9.71 -23.32
N LYS A 275 -16.95 10.93 -22.93
CA LYS A 275 -16.66 12.13 -23.72
C LYS A 275 -15.24 12.60 -23.45
N GLN A 276 -14.51 12.86 -24.53
CA GLN A 276 -13.12 13.32 -24.45
C GLN A 276 -13.03 14.71 -23.78
N ILE A 277 -12.28 14.78 -22.69
CA ILE A 277 -11.84 16.03 -22.05
C ILE A 277 -10.52 16.48 -22.68
N THR A 278 -9.53 15.59 -22.76
CA THR A 278 -8.22 15.91 -23.33
C THR A 278 -7.60 14.69 -23.98
N LYS A 279 -7.07 14.85 -25.19
CA LYS A 279 -6.14 13.90 -25.80
C LYS A 279 -4.72 14.42 -25.61
N PHE A 280 -3.88 13.62 -24.97
CA PHE A 280 -2.46 13.88 -24.81
C PHE A 280 -1.69 13.17 -25.92
N THR A 281 -0.70 13.84 -26.49
CA THR A 281 0.02 13.37 -27.69
C THR A 281 1.40 12.78 -27.41
N VAL A 282 2.01 13.17 -26.28
CA VAL A 282 3.37 12.78 -25.88
C VAL A 282 3.44 12.70 -24.36
N MET A 283 2.91 11.62 -23.79
CA MET A 283 2.90 11.38 -22.34
C MET A 283 3.76 10.16 -22.01
N GLN A 284 4.53 10.24 -20.93
CA GLN A 284 5.32 9.12 -20.41
C GLN A 284 4.77 8.71 -19.06
N THR A 285 4.36 7.46 -18.91
CA THR A 285 4.01 6.95 -17.59
C THR A 285 5.29 6.80 -16.74
N PRO A 286 5.20 6.92 -15.40
CA PRO A 286 3.98 7.16 -14.62
C PRO A 286 3.48 8.63 -14.65
N LEU A 287 2.20 8.81 -14.34
CA LEU A 287 1.57 10.12 -14.15
C LEU A 287 1.42 10.41 -12.65
N PHE A 288 1.70 11.64 -12.22
CA PHE A 288 1.60 12.02 -10.82
C PHE A 288 0.49 13.06 -10.65
N LEU A 289 -0.56 12.72 -9.91
CA LEU A 289 -1.65 13.63 -9.60
C LEU A 289 -1.40 14.32 -8.27
N GLN A 290 -1.28 15.64 -8.32
CA GLN A 290 -0.94 16.43 -7.15
C GLN A 290 -2.16 16.71 -6.27
N LYS A 291 -1.90 16.99 -5.00
CA LYS A 291 -2.94 17.48 -4.07
C LYS A 291 -3.43 18.88 -4.48
N GLU A 292 -2.54 19.72 -5.01
CA GLU A 292 -2.89 21.05 -5.51
C GLU A 292 -3.81 20.96 -6.71
N THR A 293 -4.75 21.91 -6.78
CA THR A 293 -5.70 22.03 -7.87
C THR A 293 -5.58 23.37 -8.59
N THR A 294 -5.95 23.39 -9.86
CA THR A 294 -6.15 24.62 -10.65
C THR A 294 -7.55 24.57 -11.25
N ASN A 295 -8.34 25.63 -11.03
CA ASN A 295 -9.74 25.70 -11.47
C ASN A 295 -10.59 24.51 -10.98
N GLY A 296 -10.30 24.01 -9.78
CA GLY A 296 -11.00 22.88 -9.16
C GLY A 296 -10.47 21.50 -9.57
N TRP A 297 -9.59 21.41 -10.57
CA TRP A 297 -9.05 20.13 -11.06
C TRP A 297 -7.63 19.90 -10.54
N LYS A 298 -7.30 18.66 -10.15
CA LYS A 298 -5.95 18.25 -9.73
C LYS A 298 -4.91 18.62 -10.77
N ASN A 299 -3.79 19.18 -10.32
CA ASN A 299 -2.64 19.40 -11.17
C ASN A 299 -1.97 18.05 -11.47
N MET A 300 -1.37 17.93 -12.65
CA MET A 300 -0.69 16.69 -13.03
C MET A 300 0.77 16.98 -13.33
N LEU A 301 1.66 16.25 -12.69
CA LEU A 301 3.08 16.31 -12.93
C LEU A 301 3.48 15.13 -13.83
N ILE A 302 4.24 15.45 -14.88
CA ILE A 302 4.63 14.49 -15.90
C ILE A 302 6.09 14.67 -16.27
N ARG A 303 6.81 13.56 -16.46
CA ARG A 303 8.18 13.61 -16.98
C ARG A 303 8.15 13.85 -18.49
N SER A 304 8.94 14.81 -18.96
CA SER A 304 9.12 15.11 -20.38
C SER A 304 10.61 15.31 -20.67
N GLY A 305 11.24 14.28 -21.20
CA GLY A 305 12.70 14.22 -21.32
C GLY A 305 13.36 14.15 -19.93
N LYS A 306 14.25 15.10 -19.63
CA LYS A 306 14.96 15.15 -18.34
C LYS A 306 14.26 15.99 -17.26
N ASP A 307 13.20 16.70 -17.63
CA ASP A 307 12.53 17.64 -16.76
C ASP A 307 11.10 17.18 -16.44
N PHE A 308 10.56 17.71 -15.35
CA PHE A 308 9.13 17.64 -15.09
C PHE A 308 8.37 18.82 -15.70
N ARG A 309 7.10 18.58 -16.00
CA ARG A 309 6.13 19.53 -16.54
C ARG A 309 4.86 19.43 -15.71
N GLN A 310 4.33 20.57 -15.25
CA GLN A 310 3.08 20.63 -14.51
C GLN A 310 1.94 21.03 -15.46
N LEU A 311 0.99 20.14 -15.64
CA LEU A 311 -0.20 20.35 -16.46
C LEU A 311 -1.31 20.93 -15.58
N LEU A 312 -1.76 22.11 -15.94
CA LEU A 312 -2.80 22.86 -15.23
C LEU A 312 -4.08 22.86 -16.06
N TYR A 313 -5.21 22.49 -15.46
CA TYR A 313 -6.49 22.52 -16.15
C TYR A 313 -6.96 23.95 -16.39
N LYS A 314 -7.13 24.35 -17.65
CA LYS A 314 -7.58 25.70 -18.04
C LYS A 314 -8.46 25.62 -19.28
N ASN A 315 -9.52 26.43 -19.32
CA ASN A 315 -10.43 26.52 -20.47
C ASN A 315 -11.03 25.16 -20.88
N GLY A 316 -11.43 24.35 -19.90
CA GLY A 316 -12.10 23.06 -20.13
C GLY A 316 -11.18 21.89 -20.50
N LYS A 317 -9.85 22.03 -20.43
CA LYS A 317 -8.90 20.96 -20.76
C LYS A 317 -7.52 21.13 -20.10
N TYR A 318 -6.72 20.08 -20.15
CA TYR A 318 -5.27 20.15 -19.90
C TYR A 318 -4.51 20.49 -21.19
N PRO A 319 -3.25 20.97 -21.10
CA PRO A 319 -2.36 21.07 -22.25
C PRO A 319 -2.15 19.72 -22.93
N SER A 320 -2.53 19.59 -24.20
CA SER A 320 -2.51 18.33 -24.96
C SER A 320 -1.10 17.80 -25.32
N ASN A 321 -0.06 18.61 -25.14
CA ASN A 321 1.31 18.20 -25.36
C ASN A 321 2.19 18.72 -24.21
N PRO A 322 2.63 17.84 -23.29
CA PRO A 322 3.50 18.24 -22.18
C PRO A 322 4.82 18.87 -22.60
N SER A 323 5.37 18.51 -23.76
CA SER A 323 6.69 18.99 -24.20
C SER A 323 6.76 20.50 -24.43
N VAL A 324 5.61 21.14 -24.73
CA VAL A 324 5.51 22.60 -24.93
C VAL A 324 5.17 23.36 -23.65
N VAL A 325 4.90 22.66 -22.55
CA VAL A 325 4.70 23.26 -21.24
C VAL A 325 6.07 23.67 -20.68
N LYS A 326 6.10 24.77 -19.91
CA LYS A 326 7.34 25.23 -19.26
C LYS A 326 7.83 24.20 -18.25
N LYS A 327 9.15 24.16 -18.05
CA LYS A 327 9.78 23.37 -16.98
C LYS A 327 9.15 23.69 -15.63
N TYR A 328 8.76 22.63 -14.93
CA TYR A 328 8.43 22.71 -13.52
C TYR A 328 9.68 22.36 -12.71
N PRO A 329 10.04 23.16 -11.68
CA PRO A 329 11.31 22.99 -11.00
C PRO A 329 11.34 21.86 -9.96
N TYR A 330 10.17 21.32 -9.59
CA TYR A 330 10.06 20.30 -8.55
C TYR A 330 9.79 18.91 -9.14
N SER A 331 10.27 17.88 -8.47
CA SER A 331 9.92 16.48 -8.69
C SER A 331 8.56 16.15 -8.04
N PRO A 332 7.98 14.97 -8.34
CA PRO A 332 6.86 14.45 -7.58
C PRO A 332 7.20 14.35 -6.09
N ASN A 333 6.20 14.56 -5.24
CA ASN A 333 6.29 14.35 -3.80
C ASN A 333 5.72 12.98 -3.41
N ALA A 334 6.00 12.52 -2.20
CA ALA A 334 5.56 11.20 -1.69
C ALA A 334 4.03 11.04 -1.60
N HIS A 335 3.27 12.14 -1.61
CA HIS A 335 1.80 12.13 -1.54
C HIS A 335 1.12 12.33 -2.91
N ASP A 336 1.89 12.44 -4.00
CA ASP A 336 1.32 12.53 -5.34
C ASP A 336 0.76 11.17 -5.75
N TRP A 337 -0.49 11.14 -6.16
CA TRP A 337 -1.14 9.89 -6.56
C TRP A 337 -0.61 9.43 -7.92
N VAL A 338 0.06 8.28 -7.92
CA VAL A 338 0.72 7.71 -9.09
C VAL A 338 -0.26 6.87 -9.93
N LEU A 339 -0.26 7.08 -11.25
CA LEU A 339 -1.00 6.28 -12.22
C LEU A 339 -0.04 5.61 -13.22
N PHE A 340 -0.37 4.37 -13.61
CA PHE A 340 0.32 3.59 -14.64
C PHE A 340 1.81 3.33 -14.40
N ASP A 341 2.23 3.35 -13.15
CA ASP A 341 3.50 2.77 -12.72
C ASP A 341 3.37 1.26 -12.54
N ASP A 342 4.32 0.48 -13.05
CA ASP A 342 4.31 -0.98 -12.95
C ASP A 342 4.50 -1.49 -11.51
N GLN A 343 5.16 -0.71 -10.66
CA GLN A 343 5.45 -1.05 -9.27
C GLN A 343 4.43 -0.41 -8.32
N PHE A 344 4.18 0.90 -8.47
CA PHE A 344 3.36 1.67 -7.51
C PHE A 344 1.86 1.70 -7.85
N SER A 345 1.48 1.43 -9.10
CA SER A 345 0.08 1.46 -9.53
C SER A 345 -0.21 0.47 -10.68
N PRO A 346 0.10 -0.83 -10.51
CA PRO A 346 -0.02 -1.82 -11.57
C PRO A 346 -1.42 -1.82 -12.17
N SER A 347 -1.49 -1.67 -13.49
CA SER A 347 -2.76 -1.47 -14.19
C SER A 347 -3.10 -2.66 -15.09
N LYS A 348 -4.35 -3.11 -15.05
CA LYS A 348 -4.83 -4.21 -15.90
C LYS A 348 -4.74 -3.81 -17.36
N THR A 349 -4.10 -4.65 -18.17
CA THR A 349 -4.12 -4.50 -19.62
C THR A 349 -5.35 -5.19 -20.19
N TYR A 350 -6.15 -4.42 -20.90
CA TYR A 350 -7.35 -4.85 -21.59
C TYR A 350 -7.11 -4.95 -23.09
N THR A 351 -7.89 -5.81 -23.74
CA THR A 351 -7.98 -5.88 -25.20
C THR A 351 -9.38 -5.50 -25.62
N PHE A 352 -9.53 -4.82 -26.75
CA PHE A 352 -10.83 -4.49 -27.33
C PHE A 352 -11.06 -5.11 -28.70
#